data_AF-A0A5J4SFM5-F1
#
_entry.id   AF-A0A5J4SFM5-F1
#
_cell.length_a   1.000
_cell.length_b   1.000
_cell.length_c   1.000
_cell.angle_alpha   90.00
_cell.angle_beta   90.00
_cell.angle_gamma   90.00
#
_symmetry.space_group_name_H-M   'P 1'
#
loop_
_entity.id
_entity.type
_entity.pdbx_description
1 polymer ?
#
loop_
_entity_poly.entity_id
_entity_poly.type
_entity_poly.pdbx_seq_one_letter_code
_entity_poly.pdbx_strand_id
1 'polypeptide(L)' 'MFYTLLITLLIVAISALLLGIKIIFLKDGKFPNGHVSGSKALRDKGISCVQSQDKEARAKQCFSLTDM' A
#
# COMPACT_ATOMS: atom_id res chain seq x y z
N MET A 1 15.76 21.15 -34.31
CA MET A 1 15.83 21.73 -32.95
C MET A 1 14.45 22.06 -32.40
N PHE A 2 13.67 22.93 -33.04
CA PHE A 2 12.31 23.22 -32.54
C PHE A 2 11.35 22.01 -32.61
N TYR A 3 11.31 21.31 -33.76
CA TYR A 3 10.50 20.11 -33.93
C TYR A 3 10.85 18.99 -32.93
N THR A 4 12.13 18.80 -32.65
CA THR A 4 12.60 17.83 -31.66
C THR A 4 12.12 18.19 -30.26
N LEU A 5 12.16 19.47 -29.86
CA LEU A 5 11.63 19.92 -28.57
C LEU A 5 10.12 19.71 -28.46
N LEU A 6 9.39 19.97 -29.54
CA LEU A 6 7.93 19.83 -29.60
C LEU A 6 7.51 18.36 -29.50
N ILE A 7 8.21 17.47 -30.19
CA ILE A 7 8.00 16.01 -30.10
C ILE A 7 8.36 15.50 -28.70
N THR A 8 9.48 15.92 -28.12
CA THR A 8 9.85 15.49 -26.76
C THR A 8 8.84 15.95 -25.71
N LEU A 9 8.35 17.19 -25.82
CA LEU A 9 7.35 17.72 -24.90
C LEU A 9 6.03 16.93 -24.99
N LEU A 10 5.61 16.58 -26.21
CA LEU A 10 4.41 15.78 -26.46
C LEU A 10 4.53 14.38 -25.85
N ILE A 11 5.67 13.71 -26.04
CA ILE A 11 5.92 12.37 -25.50
C ILE A 11 5.94 12.39 -23.96
N VAL A 12 6.62 13.37 -23.37
CA VAL A 12 6.66 13.52 -21.89
C VAL A 12 5.26 13.77 -21.35
N ALA A 13 4.47 14.63 -21.98
CA ALA A 13 3.09 14.88 -21.57
C ALA A 13 2.22 13.61 -21.62
N ILE A 14 2.32 12.82 -22.70
CA ILE A 14 1.61 11.54 -22.82
C ILE A 14 2.07 10.56 -21.74
N SER A 15 3.37 10.48 -21.45
CA SER A 15 3.91 9.58 -20.44
C SER A 15 3.43 9.93 -19.02
N ALA A 16 3.36 11.22 -18.68
CA ALA A 16 2.83 11.69 -17.41
C ALA A 16 1.33 11.41 -17.29
N LEU A 17 0.58 11.55 -18.39
CA LEU A 17 -0.84 11.21 -18.45
C LEU A 17 -1.03 9.70 -18.22
N LEU A 18 -0.29 8.85 -18.94
CA LEU A 18 -0.36 7.39 -18.82
C LEU A 18 -0.01 6.90 -17.41
N LEU A 19 1.03 7.48 -16.79
CA LEU A 19 1.43 7.16 -15.43
C LEU A 19 0.39 7.63 -14.39
N GLY A 20 -0.24 8.78 -14.64
CA GLY A 20 -1.26 9.39 -13.79
C GLY A 20 -2.67 8.83 -13.97
N ILE A 21 -2.98 8.13 -15.06
CA ILE A 21 -4.34 7.59 -15.36
C ILE A 21 -4.86 6.77 -14.18
N LYS A 22 -4.04 5.92 -13.56
CA LYS A 22 -4.48 5.08 -12.43
C LYS A 22 -4.84 5.89 -11.17
N ILE A 23 -4.22 7.06 -10.99
CA ILE A 23 -4.43 7.97 -9.84
C ILE A 23 -5.61 8.92 -10.13
N ILE A 24 -5.77 9.37 -11.38
CA ILE A 24 -6.78 10.35 -11.79
C ILE A 24 -8.14 9.68 -12.10
N PHE A 25 -8.16 8.50 -12.72
CA PHE A 25 -9.41 7.83 -13.12
C PHE A 25 -10.02 6.91 -12.06
N LEU A 26 -9.23 6.41 -11.11
CA LEU A 26 -9.78 5.56 -10.06
C LEU A 26 -10.33 6.45 -8.95
N LYS A 27 -11.66 6.39 -8.73
CA LYS A 27 -12.41 7.20 -7.76
C LYS A 27 -11.91 7.08 -6.30
N ASP A 28 -11.06 6.08 -6.04
CA ASP A 28 -10.28 5.84 -4.83
C ASP A 28 -8.79 5.62 -5.14
N GLY A 29 -8.20 6.45 -6.01
CA GLY A 29 -6.80 6.42 -6.46
C GLY A 29 -5.79 6.74 -5.35
N LYS A 30 -5.89 6.08 -4.20
CA LYS A 30 -4.88 6.13 -3.15
C LYS A 30 -3.74 5.22 -3.53
N PHE A 31 -2.52 5.72 -3.36
CA PHE A 31 -1.34 4.87 -3.43
C PHE A 31 -1.54 3.70 -2.45
N PRO A 32 -1.32 2.44 -2.86
CA PRO A 32 -1.58 1.30 -1.99
C PRO A 32 -0.80 1.49 -0.68
N ASN A 33 -1.51 1.37 0.44
CA ASN A 33 -0.89 1.51 1.76
C ASN A 33 0.14 0.40 1.95
N GLY A 34 1.42 0.71 1.73
CA GLY A 34 2.54 -0.21 1.95
C GLY A 34 2.79 -0.51 3.43
N HIS A 35 2.10 0.17 4.33
CA HIS A 35 2.18 -0.08 5.76
C HIS A 35 1.39 -1.33 6.14
N VAL A 36 2.07 -2.33 6.69
CA VAL A 36 1.50 -3.62 7.11
C VAL A 36 0.23 -3.45 7.96
N SER A 37 0.22 -2.48 8.89
CA SER A 37 -0.92 -2.25 9.79
C SER A 37 -2.12 -1.57 9.13
N GLY A 38 -1.89 -0.86 8.01
CA GLY A 38 -2.93 -0.09 7.31
C GLY A 38 -3.55 -0.80 6.10
N SER A 39 -3.02 -1.97 5.73
CA SER A 39 -3.49 -2.69 4.55
C SER A 39 -4.62 -3.66 4.89
N LYS A 40 -5.82 -3.37 4.37
CA LYS A 40 -7.01 -4.22 4.52
C LYS A 40 -6.76 -5.65 3.99
N ALA A 41 -6.02 -5.77 2.89
CA ALA A 41 -5.67 -7.07 2.32
C ALA A 41 -4.74 -7.93 3.20
N LEU A 42 -3.86 -7.30 4.00
CA LEU A 42 -3.00 -8.01 4.97
C LEU A 42 -3.79 -8.37 6.23
N ARG A 43 -4.71 -7.49 6.68
CA ARG A 43 -5.64 -7.77 7.79
C ARG A 43 -6.58 -8.93 7.49
N ASP A 44 -7.13 -9.01 6.27
CA ASP A 44 -7.99 -10.10 5.83
C ASP A 44 -7.24 -11.46 5.81
N LYS A 45 -5.91 -11.44 5.70
CA LYS A 45 -5.03 -12.61 5.81
C LYS A 45 -4.55 -12.90 7.24
N GLY A 46 -4.99 -12.13 8.24
CA GLY A 46 -4.56 -12.26 9.63
C GLY A 46 -3.12 -11.80 9.90
N ILE A 47 -2.49 -11.10 8.96
CA ILE A 47 -1.10 -10.64 9.08
C ILE A 47 -1.12 -9.25 9.72
N SER A 48 -0.65 -9.15 10.96
CA SER A 48 -0.48 -7.90 11.69
C SER A 48 1.00 -7.59 11.95
N CYS A 49 1.31 -6.41 12.50
CA CYS A 49 2.71 -6.07 12.82
C CYS A 49 3.28 -7.07 13.83
N VAL A 50 4.57 -7.36 13.72
CA VAL A 50 5.26 -8.34 14.56
C VAL A 50 5.05 -8.08 16.06
N GLN A 51 5.07 -6.81 16.49
CA GLN A 51 4.80 -6.41 17.87
C GLN A 51 3.38 -6.75 18.35
N SER A 52 2.36 -6.60 17.49
CA SER A 52 0.99 -6.98 17.86
C SER A 52 0.86 -8.49 17.96
N GLN A 53 1.44 -9.23 17.00
CA GLN A 53 1.47 -10.69 17.04
C GLN A 53 2.18 -11.22 18.29
N ASP A 54 3.35 -10.66 18.63
CA ASP A 54 4.10 -11.02 19.84
C ASP A 54 3.31 -10.72 21.13
N LYS A 55 2.63 -9.57 21.19
CA LYS A 55 1.78 -9.20 22.34
C LYS A 55 0.60 -10.16 22.49
N GLU A 56 -0.07 -10.51 21.40
CA GLU A 56 -1.17 -11.48 21.39
C GLU A 56 -0.70 -12.88 21.78
N ALA A 57 0.46 -13.32 21.29
CA ALA A 57 1.04 -14.61 21.65
C ALA A 57 1.38 -14.68 23.14
N ARG A 58 1.99 -13.62 23.70
CA ARG A 58 2.28 -13.51 25.14
C ARG A 58 1.01 -13.48 25.98
N ALA A 59 -0.03 -12.76 25.54
CA ALA A 59 -1.31 -12.71 26.25
C ALA A 59 -2.01 -14.09 26.27
N LYS A 60 -2.02 -14.80 25.13
CA LYS A 60 -2.55 -16.17 25.04
C LYS A 60 -1.79 -17.15 25.95
N GLN A 61 -0.46 -17.05 25.98
CA GLN A 61 0.38 -17.90 26.82
C GLN A 61 0.16 -17.62 28.32
N CYS A 62 -0.03 -16.37 28.71
CA CYS A 62 -0.37 -16.00 30.09
C CYS A 62 -1.74 -16.55 30.49
N PHE A 63 -2.75 -16.40 29.63
CA PHE A 63 -4.10 -16.89 29.87
C PHE A 63 -4.14 -18.41 30.10
N SER A 64 -3.40 -19.20 29.30
CA SER A 64 -3.33 -20.65 29.47
C SER A 64 -2.68 -21.12 30.77
N LEU A 65 -1.85 -20.30 31.41
CA LEU A 65 -1.20 -20.65 32.68
C LEU A 65 -2.08 -20.32 33.89
N THR A 66 -3.02 -19.39 33.75
CA THR A 66 -3.97 -19.04 34.81
C THR A 66 -5.23 -19.91 34.83
N ASP A 67 -5.50 -20.63 33.72
CA ASP A 67 -6.63 -21.55 33.55
C ASP A 67 -6.30 -23.03 33.91
N MET A 68 -5.09 -23.29 34.43
CA MET A 68 -4.59 -24.62 34.82
C MET A 68 -4.44 -24.72 36.33
#